data_AF-A0A1F2Y061-F1
#
_entry.id   AF-A0A1F2Y061-F1
#
_cell.length_a   1.000
_cell.length_b   1.000
_cell.length_c   1.000
_cell.angle_alpha   90.00
_cell.angle_beta   90.00
_cell.angle_gamma   90.00
#
_symmetry.space_group_name_H-M   'P 1'
#
loop_
_entity.id
_entity.type
_entity.pdbx_description
1 polymer ?
#
loop_
_entity_poly.entity_id
_entity_poly.type
_entity_poly.pdbx_seq_one_letter_code
_entity_poly.pdbx_strand_id
1 'polypeptide(L)' 'MTYDRMWKTAIRADADLVTITSYNEWQEGTQIEPARLQVGRPSYEGAWGKNGVAAQRAYLAATSAWIARLRAAARQ' A
#
# COMPACT_ATOMS: atom_id res chain seq x y z
N MET A 1 8.92 0.60 0.56
CA MET A 1 9.80 0.42 1.73
C MET A 1 9.06 0.54 3.06
N THR A 2 8.39 1.65 3.40
CA THR A 2 7.62 1.78 4.66
C THR A 2 6.36 0.92 4.69
N TYR A 3 5.55 0.96 3.62
CA TYR A 3 4.31 0.19 3.52
C TYR A 3 4.53 -1.32 3.70
N ASP A 4 5.53 -1.88 3.01
CA ASP A 4 5.91 -3.28 3.12
C ASP A 4 6.40 -3.66 4.52
N ARG A 5 7.09 -2.76 5.21
CA ARG A 5 7.55 -3.02 6.59
C ARG A 5 6.37 -3.10 7.55
N MET A 6 5.38 -2.22 7.42
CA MET A 6 4.18 -2.24 8.25
C MET A 6 3.39 -3.54 8.07
N TRP A 7 3.18 -3.99 6.82
CA TRP A 7 2.55 -5.28 6.54
C TRP A 7 3.33 -6.48 7.11
N LYS A 8 4.66 -6.50 6.94
CA LYS A 8 5.50 -7.55 7.55
C LYS A 8 5.41 -7.56 9.06
N THR A 9 5.29 -6.41 9.70
CA THR A 9 5.11 -6.34 11.16
C THR A 9 3.74 -6.85 11.57
N ALA A 10 2.65 -6.48 10.88
CA ALA A 10 1.32 -7.00 11.16
C ALA A 10 1.25 -8.54 11.04
N ILE A 11 1.86 -9.11 9.99
CA ILE A 11 1.92 -10.57 9.80
C ILE A 11 2.76 -11.23 10.90
N ARG A 12 3.93 -10.68 11.26
CA ARG A 12 4.78 -11.24 12.33
C ARG A 12 4.14 -11.16 13.72
N ALA A 13 3.23 -10.21 13.92
CA ALA A 13 2.49 -10.05 15.16
C ALA A 13 1.27 -10.97 15.23
N ASP A 14 1.01 -11.79 14.19
CA ASP A 14 -0.17 -12.65 14.08
C ASP A 14 -1.48 -11.89 14.32
N ALA A 15 -1.60 -10.71 13.70
CA ALA A 15 -2.76 -9.85 13.90
C ALA A 15 -4.05 -10.46 13.30
N ASP A 16 -5.08 -10.61 14.13
CA ASP A 16 -6.42 -11.06 13.71
C ASP A 16 -7.08 -10.13 12.68
N LEU A 17 -6.79 -8.82 12.79
CA LEU A 17 -7.33 -7.77 11.94
C LEU A 17 -6.26 -6.76 11.56
N VAL A 18 -6.25 -6.37 10.28
CA VAL A 18 -5.42 -5.27 9.76
C VAL A 18 -6.34 -4.19 9.19
N THR A 19 -6.19 -2.96 9.68
CA THR A 19 -6.80 -1.77 9.09
C THR A 19 -5.77 -1.03 8.23
N ILE A 20 -6.25 -0.34 7.19
CA ILE A 20 -5.39 0.50 6.34
C ILE A 20 -5.79 1.95 6.56
N THR A 21 -4.89 2.71 7.17
CA THR A 21 -4.98 4.17 7.24
C THR A 21 -4.13 4.73 6.10
N SER A 22 -4.72 5.15 4.99
CA SER A 22 -6.16 5.35 4.71
C SER A 22 -6.51 4.92 3.28
N TYR A 23 -7.80 4.91 2.92
CA TYR A 23 -8.14 4.89 1.49
C TYR A 23 -7.71 6.21 0.84
N ASN A 24 -8.17 7.36 1.33
CA ASN A 24 -8.03 8.66 0.68
C ASN A 24 -7.84 9.87 1.63
N GLU A 25 -7.08 9.73 2.72
CA GLU A 25 -6.74 10.88 3.58
C GLU A 25 -5.58 11.68 2.96
N TRP A 26 -5.93 12.48 1.95
CA TRP A 26 -4.99 13.26 1.16
C TRP A 26 -4.29 14.35 1.97
N GLN A 27 -4.91 14.88 3.01
CA GLN A 27 -4.31 15.92 3.84
C GLN A 27 -3.13 15.37 4.65
N GLU A 28 -3.20 14.08 5.03
CA GLU A 28 -2.13 13.40 5.76
C GLU A 28 -1.12 12.69 4.85
N GLY A 29 -1.43 12.51 3.56
CA GLY A 29 -0.57 11.79 2.63
C GLY A 29 -0.52 10.27 2.86
N THR A 30 -1.55 9.70 3.50
CA THR A 30 -1.62 8.27 3.86
C THR A 30 -2.47 7.45 2.91
N GLN A 31 -3.01 8.06 1.86
CA GLN A 31 -3.92 7.44 0.90
C GLN A 31 -3.26 6.27 0.15
N ILE A 32 -4.08 5.25 -0.17
CA ILE A 32 -3.79 4.22 -1.18
C ILE A 32 -4.55 4.45 -2.49
N GLU A 33 -5.48 5.42 -2.51
CA GLU A 33 -6.20 5.88 -3.70
C GLU A 33 -5.22 6.28 -4.81
N PRO A 34 -5.48 5.94 -6.09
CA PRO A 34 -4.53 6.22 -7.15
C PRO A 34 -4.12 7.70 -7.27
N ALA A 35 -2.81 7.95 -7.24
CA ALA A 35 -2.23 9.28 -7.38
C ALA A 35 -1.49 9.42 -8.71
N ARG A 36 -2.00 10.29 -9.60
CA ARG A 36 -1.38 10.62 -10.88
C ARG A 36 -0.25 11.62 -10.75
N LEU A 37 0.75 11.51 -11.62
CA LEU A 37 1.81 12.51 -11.75
C LEU A 37 1.19 13.84 -12.22
N GLN A 38 1.28 14.86 -11.37
CA GLN A 38 0.83 16.22 -11.66
C GLN A 38 1.79 17.20 -10.97
N VAL A 39 2.19 18.25 -11.69
CA VAL A 39 3.13 19.26 -11.18
C VAL A 39 2.60 19.86 -9.87
N GLY A 40 3.47 19.89 -8.84
CA GLY A 40 3.15 20.44 -7.53
C GLY A 40 2.23 19.57 -6.66
N ARG A 41 1.96 18.32 -7.04
CA ARG A 41 1.16 17.37 -6.24
C ARG A 41 1.93 16.07 -5.98
N PRO A 42 1.77 15.44 -4.80
CA PRO A 42 2.30 14.11 -4.55
C PRO A 42 1.75 13.10 -5.56
N SER A 43 2.62 12.16 -5.97
CA SER A 43 2.26 11.05 -6.85
C SER A 43 3.01 9.80 -6.43
N TYR A 44 2.72 8.68 -7.09
CA TYR A 44 3.37 7.40 -6.84
C TYR A 44 4.41 7.02 -7.88
N GLU A 45 4.89 7.97 -8.68
CA GLU A 45 5.93 7.70 -9.67
C GLU A 45 7.18 7.09 -8.99
N GLY A 46 7.70 6.00 -9.53
CA GLY A 46 8.81 5.23 -8.95
C GLY A 46 8.43 4.27 -7.83
N ALA A 47 7.17 4.23 -7.37
CA ALA A 47 6.74 3.31 -6.32
C ALA A 47 6.93 1.85 -6.75
N TRP A 48 7.75 1.10 -6.00
CA TRP A 48 8.20 -0.26 -6.38
C TRP A 48 8.80 -0.34 -7.80
N GLY A 49 9.48 0.72 -8.26
CA GLY A 49 10.07 0.79 -9.60
C GLY A 49 9.04 0.90 -10.73
N LYS A 50 7.76 1.21 -10.41
CA LYS A 50 6.69 1.39 -11.39
C LYS A 50 6.62 2.83 -11.86
N ASN A 51 6.09 3.02 -13.06
CA ASN A 51 5.93 4.32 -13.72
C ASN A 51 4.52 4.44 -14.34
N GLY A 52 4.08 5.68 -14.60
CA GLY A 52 2.80 5.95 -15.27
C GLY A 52 1.61 5.28 -14.58
N VAL A 53 0.66 4.73 -15.34
CA VAL A 53 -0.57 4.10 -14.80
C VAL A 53 -0.26 2.99 -13.78
N ALA A 54 0.85 2.26 -13.94
CA ALA A 54 1.27 1.24 -13.00
C ALA A 54 1.73 1.83 -11.66
N ALA A 55 2.42 2.97 -11.67
CA ALA A 55 2.75 3.75 -10.47
C ALA A 55 1.48 4.26 -9.79
N GLN A 56 0.55 4.85 -10.55
CA GLN A 56 -0.69 5.41 -10.01
C GLN A 56 -1.46 4.38 -9.18
N ARG A 57 -1.45 3.11 -9.58
CA ARG A 57 -2.19 2.03 -8.90
C ARG A 57 -1.32 1.18 -7.97
N ALA A 58 -0.08 1.61 -7.70
CA ALA A 58 0.92 0.78 -7.06
C ALA A 58 0.51 0.35 -5.64
N TYR A 59 -0.09 1.26 -4.86
CA TYR A 59 -0.52 0.96 -3.50
C TYR A 59 -1.70 -0.02 -3.46
N LEU A 60 -2.71 0.13 -4.33
CA LEU A 60 -3.78 -0.87 -4.45
C LEU A 60 -3.24 -2.27 -4.82
N ALA A 61 -2.30 -2.33 -5.76
CA ALA A 61 -1.66 -3.58 -6.14
C ALA A 61 -0.84 -4.19 -4.98
N ALA A 62 -0.09 -3.36 -4.25
CA ALA A 62 0.65 -3.79 -3.07
C ALA A 62 -0.29 -4.29 -1.97
N THR A 63 -1.39 -3.58 -1.68
CA THR A 63 -2.44 -3.98 -0.73
C THR A 63 -2.99 -5.35 -1.07
N SER A 64 -3.40 -5.57 -2.33
CA SER A 64 -3.90 -6.87 -2.79
C SER A 64 -2.87 -7.98 -2.58
N ALA A 65 -1.61 -7.72 -2.93
CA ALA A 65 -0.53 -8.69 -2.77
C ALA A 65 -0.22 -9.00 -1.29
N TRP A 66 -0.36 -8.02 -0.39
CA TRP A 66 -0.16 -8.22 1.05
C TRP A 66 -1.34 -8.92 1.72
N ILE A 67 -2.58 -8.62 1.32
CA ILE A 67 -3.77 -9.37 1.76
C ILE A 67 -3.63 -10.86 1.41
N ALA A 68 -3.14 -11.18 0.21
CA ALA A 68 -2.89 -12.57 -0.19
C ALA A 68 -1.87 -13.26 0.72
N ARG A 69 -0.82 -12.54 1.15
CA ARG A 69 0.21 -13.06 2.08
C ARG A 69 -0.33 -13.22 3.49
N LEU A 70 -1.11 -12.27 4.00
CA LEU A 70 -1.77 -12.37 5.31
C LEU A 70 -2.66 -13.63 5.37
N ARG A 71 -3.48 -13.85 4.33
CA ARG A 71 -4.34 -15.05 4.23
C ARG A 71 -3.56 -16.36 4.07
N ALA A 72 -2.34 -16.32 3.57
CA ALA A 72 -1.49 -17.50 3.47
C ALA A 72 -0.82 -17.81 4.81
N ALA A 73 -0.47 -16.78 5.59
CA ALA A 73 0.10 -16.92 6.93
C ALA A 73 -0.94 -17.43 7.94
N ALA A 74 -2.18 -16.91 7.91
CA ALA A 74 -3.26 -17.33 8.81
C ALA A 74 -3.79 -18.77 8.58
N ARG A 75 -3.30 -19.46 7.54
CA ARG A 75 -3.66 -20.86 7.23
C ARG A 75 -2.62 -21.88 7.72
N GLN A 76 -1.57 -21.42 8.40
CA GLN A 76 -0.50 -22.22 8.98
C GLN A 76 -0.73 -22.35 10.48
#